data_AF-A0A960CZW9-F1
#
_entry.id   AF-A0A960CZW9-F1
#
_cell.length_a   1.000
_cell.length_b   1.000
_cell.length_c   1.000
_cell.angle_alpha   90.00
_cell.angle_beta   90.00
_cell.angle_gamma   90.00
#
_symmetry.space_group_name_H-M   'P 1'
#
loop_
_entity.id
_entity.type
_entity.pdbx_description
1 polymer ?
#
loop_
_entity_poly.entity_id
_entity_poly.type
_entity_poly.pdbx_seq_one_letter_code
_entity_poly.pdbx_strand_id
1 'polypeptide(L)'
;SQQKVDIPLPFQNASGGAVTTEAGHVVSSALGDCGSPSTGQVLTAAPAPGIPGSGQCVLNQIGIDSGPNSGATTQLEFTPGPGQPNLLAGENIRIIRQVDSQGTTSYGFYDYERTWPLIGLALTFAIVIVAVARWRGLRAMVGIIVAFGVLVVFLLPALRDGAPAVPVALVASAAILYAVIYLAHGVSLRTSAALLGTLTALLLAAGLSWGAIELAHL
;
A
#
# COMPACT_ATOMS: atom_id res chain seq x y z
N SER A 1 24.33 -7.45 -14.19
CA SER A 1 23.22 -7.43 -15.16
C SER A 1 22.22 -6.40 -14.68
N GLN A 2 22.13 -5.23 -15.32
CA GLN A 2 21.05 -4.28 -15.04
C GLN A 2 19.81 -4.74 -15.82
N GLN A 3 19.10 -5.70 -15.24
CA GLN A 3 17.84 -6.17 -15.80
C GLN A 3 16.83 -5.02 -15.66
N LYS A 4 16.58 -4.32 -16.76
CA LYS A 4 15.57 -3.26 -16.85
C LYS A 4 14.22 -3.95 -16.68
N VAL A 5 13.71 -3.96 -15.45
CA VAL A 5 12.35 -4.41 -15.16
C VAL A 5 11.42 -3.30 -15.64
N ASP A 6 10.64 -3.58 -16.67
CA ASP A 6 9.64 -2.64 -17.16
C ASP A 6 8.56 -2.46 -16.09
N ILE A 7 8.35 -1.21 -15.68
CA ILE A 7 7.38 -0.86 -14.65
C ILE A 7 5.99 -0.90 -15.32
N PRO A 8 5.02 -1.68 -14.82
CA PRO A 8 3.71 -1.77 -15.43
C PRO A 8 2.95 -0.46 -15.27
N LEU A 9 2.17 -0.09 -16.28
CA LEU A 9 1.15 0.95 -16.15
C LEU A 9 0.13 0.49 -15.07
N PRO A 10 -0.32 1.38 -14.16
CA PRO A 10 -0.16 2.84 -14.14
C PRO A 10 1.05 3.37 -13.33
N PHE A 11 1.95 2.50 -12.86
CA PHE A 11 3.06 2.88 -11.96
C PHE A 11 4.31 3.40 -12.69
N GLN A 12 4.19 3.59 -14.00
CA GLN A 12 5.22 4.09 -14.88
C GLN A 12 4.87 5.51 -15.34
N ASN A 13 5.84 6.43 -15.29
CA ASN A 13 5.68 7.77 -15.85
C ASN A 13 5.89 7.76 -17.39
N ALA A 14 5.66 8.89 -18.05
CA ALA A 14 5.80 9.01 -19.51
C ALA A 14 7.24 8.74 -20.03
N SER A 15 8.26 8.82 -19.18
CA SER A 15 9.66 8.52 -19.51
C SER A 15 10.08 7.09 -19.17
N GLY A 16 9.15 6.25 -18.72
CA GLY A 16 9.41 4.84 -18.39
C GLY A 16 9.95 4.60 -16.98
N GLY A 17 10.11 5.65 -16.17
CA GLY A 17 10.58 5.62 -14.79
C GLY A 17 9.46 5.40 -13.76
N ALA A 18 9.86 5.16 -12.50
CA ALA A 18 8.93 4.93 -11.41
C ALA A 18 8.18 6.21 -11.02
N VAL A 19 6.89 6.09 -10.75
CA VAL A 19 6.09 7.17 -10.17
C VAL A 19 6.38 7.28 -8.68
N THR A 20 6.40 8.51 -8.16
CA THR A 20 6.54 8.80 -6.73
C THR A 20 5.23 9.32 -6.18
N THR A 21 4.90 8.96 -4.95
CA THR A 21 3.72 9.51 -4.26
C THR A 21 4.15 10.55 -3.25
N GLU A 22 3.37 11.63 -3.17
CA GLU A 22 3.58 12.75 -2.26
C GLU A 22 2.32 12.97 -1.42
N ALA A 23 2.48 13.56 -0.24
CA ALA A 23 1.39 14.00 0.60
C ALA A 23 0.82 15.32 0.07
N GLY A 24 -0.50 15.46 0.14
CA GLY A 24 -1.19 16.71 -0.11
C GLY A 24 -2.51 16.78 0.66
N HIS A 25 -3.11 17.95 0.68
CA HIS A 25 -4.41 18.18 1.29
C HIS A 25 -5.31 19.00 0.37
N VAL A 26 -6.61 18.74 0.43
CA VAL A 26 -7.60 19.46 -0.37
C VAL A 26 -7.82 20.84 0.24
N VAL A 27 -7.43 21.90 -0.47
CA VAL A 27 -7.63 23.29 -0.06
C VAL A 27 -9.06 23.73 -0.32
N SER A 28 -9.59 23.40 -1.50
CA SER A 28 -10.96 23.70 -1.89
C SER A 28 -11.48 22.71 -2.92
N SER A 29 -12.80 22.59 -2.99
CA SER A 29 -13.52 21.79 -3.97
C SER A 29 -14.72 22.57 -4.46
N ALA A 30 -14.86 22.74 -5.77
CA ALA A 30 -15.94 23.50 -6.39
C ALA A 30 -16.35 22.91 -7.74
N LEU A 31 -17.59 23.11 -8.14
CA LEU A 31 -18.03 22.80 -9.50
C LEU A 31 -17.62 23.93 -10.46
N GLY A 32 -17.11 23.57 -11.64
CA GLY A 32 -16.77 24.51 -12.69
C GLY A 32 -16.74 23.84 -14.07
N ASP A 33 -16.41 24.62 -15.10
CA ASP A 33 -16.15 24.08 -16.43
C ASP A 33 -14.91 23.17 -16.41
N CYS A 34 -14.96 22.05 -17.11
CA CYS A 34 -13.82 21.14 -17.25
C CYS A 34 -12.71 21.74 -18.14
N GLY A 35 -11.56 21.07 -18.19
CA GLY A 35 -10.53 21.33 -19.21
C GLY A 35 -9.64 22.51 -18.88
N SER A 36 -9.42 22.85 -17.61
CA SER A 36 -8.45 23.86 -17.24
C SER A 36 -7.04 23.46 -17.69
N PRO A 37 -6.27 24.35 -18.32
CA PRO A 37 -4.86 24.09 -18.63
C PRO A 37 -3.98 24.01 -17.36
N SER A 38 -4.50 24.39 -16.20
CA SER A 38 -3.83 24.29 -14.90
C SER A 38 -3.97 22.91 -14.25
N THR A 39 -4.76 22.01 -14.83
CA THR A 39 -4.99 20.66 -14.29
C THR A 39 -3.70 19.85 -14.25
N GLY A 40 -3.40 19.31 -13.07
CA GLY A 40 -2.21 18.55 -12.75
C GLY A 40 -0.93 19.37 -12.75
N GLN A 41 -0.95 20.67 -13.02
CA GLN A 41 0.25 21.50 -13.05
C GLN A 41 0.64 21.98 -11.66
N VAL A 42 1.90 22.38 -11.52
CA VAL A 42 2.41 23.01 -10.31
C VAL A 42 2.07 24.49 -10.35
N LEU A 43 1.25 24.94 -9.41
CA LEU A 43 0.66 26.27 -9.38
C LEU A 43 1.16 27.06 -8.17
N THR A 44 1.69 28.25 -8.44
CA THR A 44 2.06 29.27 -7.45
C THR A 44 1.10 30.46 -7.45
N ALA A 45 0.09 30.43 -8.33
CA ALA A 45 -0.94 31.44 -8.48
C ALA A 45 -2.31 30.77 -8.65
N ALA A 46 -3.37 31.57 -8.77
CA ALA A 46 -4.71 31.06 -9.01
C ALA A 46 -4.77 30.22 -10.31
N PRO A 47 -5.46 29.06 -10.32
CA PRO A 47 -5.62 28.25 -11.53
C PRO A 47 -6.37 29.00 -12.62
N ALA A 48 -6.05 28.71 -13.88
CA ALA A 48 -6.86 29.17 -15.01
C ALA A 48 -8.26 28.53 -14.96
N PRO A 49 -9.30 29.23 -15.42
CA PRO A 49 -10.63 28.63 -15.53
C PRO A 49 -10.65 27.53 -16.60
N GLY A 50 -11.59 26.60 -16.47
CA GLY A 50 -11.89 25.61 -17.50
C GLY A 50 -12.47 26.23 -18.77
N ILE A 51 -12.66 25.40 -19.79
CA ILE A 51 -13.14 25.80 -21.10
C ILE A 51 -14.67 25.92 -21.06
N PRO A 52 -15.26 27.10 -21.34
CA PRO A 52 -16.70 27.26 -21.25
C PRO A 52 -17.47 26.24 -22.12
N GLY A 53 -18.40 25.51 -21.50
CA GLY A 53 -19.25 24.56 -22.21
C GLY A 53 -18.62 23.18 -22.47
N SER A 54 -17.42 22.89 -21.95
CA SER A 54 -16.80 21.55 -22.06
C SER A 54 -17.32 20.54 -21.02
N GLY A 55 -18.44 20.83 -20.36
CA GLY A 55 -19.03 20.01 -19.30
C GLY A 55 -18.69 20.51 -17.90
N GLN A 56 -19.36 19.94 -16.89
CA GLN A 56 -19.14 20.28 -15.49
C GLN A 56 -18.21 19.29 -14.81
N CYS A 57 -17.19 19.79 -14.14
CA CYS A 57 -16.22 19.04 -13.36
C CYS A 57 -16.19 19.55 -11.91
N VAL A 58 -15.84 18.65 -11.00
CA VAL A 58 -15.41 19.03 -9.64
C VAL A 58 -13.94 19.42 -9.72
N LEU A 59 -13.68 20.72 -9.63
CA LEU A 59 -12.36 21.32 -9.59
C LEU A 59 -11.89 21.33 -8.14
N ASN A 60 -10.85 20.56 -7.86
CA ASN A 60 -10.22 20.47 -6.55
C ASN A 60 -8.89 21.20 -6.61
N GLN A 61 -8.64 22.08 -5.65
CA GLN A 61 -7.32 22.66 -5.42
C GLN A 61 -6.64 21.90 -4.29
N ILE A 62 -5.45 21.36 -4.55
CA ILE A 62 -4.70 20.53 -3.62
C ILE A 62 -3.43 21.27 -3.25
N GLY A 63 -3.17 21.44 -1.96
CA GLY A 63 -1.87 21.87 -1.44
C GLY A 63 -0.89 20.71 -1.46
N ILE A 64 0.32 20.95 -1.94
CA ILE A 64 1.39 19.96 -1.99
C ILE A 64 2.18 20.06 -0.69
N ASP A 65 2.17 19.00 0.12
CA ASP A 65 2.76 19.02 1.46
C ASP A 65 4.16 18.42 1.51
N SER A 66 4.47 17.48 0.62
CA SER A 66 5.79 16.83 0.54
C SER A 66 6.43 16.87 -0.84
N GLY A 67 7.72 16.56 -0.86
CA GLY A 67 8.51 16.47 -2.09
C GLY A 67 9.05 17.82 -2.57
N PRO A 68 9.61 17.87 -3.79
CA PRO A 68 10.33 19.04 -4.29
C PRO A 68 9.46 20.29 -4.48
N ASN A 69 8.13 20.13 -4.53
CA ASN A 69 7.19 21.20 -4.82
C ASN A 69 6.30 21.52 -3.60
N SER A 70 6.76 21.15 -2.39
CA SER A 70 6.06 21.44 -1.14
C SER A 70 5.81 22.96 -1.00
N GLY A 71 4.59 23.33 -0.60
CA GLY A 71 4.12 24.71 -0.47
C GLY A 71 3.47 25.28 -1.75
N ALA A 72 3.57 24.60 -2.89
CA ALA A 72 2.79 24.93 -4.08
C ALA A 72 1.40 24.27 -4.04
N THR A 73 0.55 24.59 -5.02
CA THR A 73 -0.75 23.92 -5.20
C THR A 73 -0.82 23.24 -6.56
N THR A 74 -1.76 22.30 -6.74
CA THR A 74 -2.13 21.71 -8.02
C THR A 74 -3.64 21.67 -8.14
N GLN A 75 -4.18 21.78 -9.35
CA GLN A 75 -5.61 21.60 -9.60
C GLN A 75 -5.86 20.19 -10.12
N LEU A 76 -6.88 19.51 -9.62
CA LEU A 76 -7.33 18.22 -10.15
C LEU A 76 -8.81 18.32 -10.52
N GLU A 77 -9.17 17.73 -11.64
CA GLU A 77 -10.53 17.76 -12.17
C GLU A 77 -11.10 16.34 -12.23
N PHE A 78 -12.33 16.19 -11.75
CA PHE A 78 -13.07 14.93 -11.88
C PHE A 78 -14.46 15.21 -12.44
N THR A 79 -14.85 14.47 -13.47
CA THR A 79 -16.24 14.47 -13.93
C THR A 79 -17.12 13.84 -12.84
N PRO A 80 -18.26 14.44 -12.44
CA PRO A 80 -19.17 13.83 -11.48
C PRO A 80 -19.65 12.46 -11.97
N GLY A 81 -19.56 11.44 -11.13
CA GLY A 81 -20.02 10.10 -11.46
C GLY A 81 -19.68 9.04 -10.42
N PRO A 82 -20.34 7.87 -10.47
CA PRO A 82 -20.01 6.77 -9.58
C PRO A 82 -18.58 6.27 -9.82
N GLY A 83 -17.85 6.02 -8.73
CA GLY A 83 -16.46 5.57 -8.78
C GLY A 83 -15.43 6.70 -8.92
N GLN A 84 -15.87 7.96 -9.02
CA GLN A 84 -14.95 9.11 -9.05
C GLN A 84 -14.57 9.55 -7.63
N PRO A 85 -13.34 10.03 -7.41
CA PRO A 85 -12.94 10.58 -6.13
C PRO A 85 -13.85 11.73 -5.69
N ASN A 86 -14.33 11.69 -4.45
CA ASN A 86 -15.06 12.78 -3.85
C ASN A 86 -14.16 13.42 -2.79
N LEU A 87 -13.47 14.49 -3.18
CA LEU A 87 -12.48 15.16 -2.36
C LEU A 87 -13.13 16.34 -1.64
N LEU A 88 -13.15 16.31 -0.32
CA LEU A 88 -13.69 17.37 0.52
C LEU A 88 -12.57 18.28 1.02
N ALA A 89 -12.88 19.58 1.14
CA ALA A 89 -11.91 20.54 1.69
C ALA A 89 -11.46 20.12 3.10
N GLY A 90 -10.14 20.16 3.32
CA GLY A 90 -9.48 19.73 4.55
C GLY A 90 -9.06 18.25 4.57
N GLU A 91 -9.43 17.44 3.57
CA GLU A 91 -9.01 16.05 3.53
C GLU A 91 -7.53 15.89 3.14
N ASN A 92 -6.84 14.98 3.82
CA ASN A 92 -5.49 14.57 3.47
C ASN A 92 -5.55 13.46 2.42
N ILE A 93 -4.75 13.59 1.38
CA ILE A 93 -4.68 12.66 0.26
C ILE A 93 -3.23 12.38 -0.14
N ARG A 94 -3.07 11.33 -0.94
CA ARG A 94 -1.84 11.04 -1.67
C ARG A 94 -2.02 11.44 -3.12
N ILE A 95 -1.03 12.17 -3.61
CA ILE A 95 -0.94 12.57 -5.01
C ILE A 95 0.24 11.85 -5.65
N ILE A 96 0.08 11.47 -6.91
CA ILE A 96 1.14 10.89 -7.71
C ILE A 96 1.86 12.01 -8.44
N ARG A 97 3.18 12.04 -8.35
CA ARG A 97 4.04 12.98 -9.07
C ARG A 97 4.62 12.28 -10.29
N GLN A 98 4.46 12.90 -11.46
CA GLN A 98 5.06 12.46 -12.71
C GLN A 98 5.93 13.58 -13.28
N VAL A 99 7.02 13.19 -13.93
CA VAL A 99 7.90 14.11 -14.65
C VAL A 99 8.03 13.60 -16.07
N ASP A 100 7.70 14.44 -17.04
CA ASP A 100 7.83 14.11 -18.45
C ASP A 100 9.30 14.18 -18.92
N SER A 101 9.54 13.86 -20.19
CA SER A 101 10.87 13.91 -20.80
C SER A 101 11.44 15.34 -20.97
N GLN A 102 10.60 16.37 -20.86
CA GLN A 102 10.99 17.79 -20.93
C GLN A 102 11.25 18.38 -19.53
N GLY A 103 11.02 17.61 -18.46
CA GLY A 103 11.18 18.04 -17.08
C GLY A 103 9.93 18.70 -16.47
N THR A 104 8.82 18.76 -17.21
CA THR A 104 7.55 19.27 -16.68
C THR A 104 7.02 18.32 -15.63
N THR A 105 6.71 18.84 -14.45
CA THR A 105 6.13 18.06 -13.36
C THR A 105 4.61 18.15 -13.42
N SER A 106 3.94 17.01 -13.39
CA SER A 106 2.50 16.93 -13.22
C SER A 106 2.12 16.11 -11.99
N TYR A 107 0.95 16.39 -11.45
CA TYR A 107 0.35 15.71 -10.30
C TYR A 107 -1.01 15.13 -10.66
N GLY A 108 -1.31 13.98 -10.08
CA GLY A 108 -2.62 13.32 -10.17
C GLY A 108 -3.09 12.82 -8.81
N PHE A 109 -4.36 12.47 -8.69
CA PHE A 109 -4.85 11.77 -7.51
C PHE A 109 -4.33 10.33 -7.50
N TYR A 110 -3.85 9.88 -6.34
CA TYR A 110 -3.39 8.51 -6.14
C TYR A 110 -4.33 7.73 -5.21
N ASP A 111 -4.47 8.18 -3.96
CA ASP A 111 -5.33 7.55 -2.95
C ASP A 111 -5.62 8.52 -1.79
N TYR A 112 -6.50 8.14 -0.88
CA TYR A 112 -6.77 8.86 0.37
C TYR A 112 -5.70 8.56 1.44
N GLU A 113 -5.37 9.53 2.29
CA GLU A 113 -4.48 9.33 3.43
C GLU A 113 -5.22 8.62 4.57
N ARG A 114 -5.08 7.29 4.66
CA ARG A 114 -5.78 6.46 5.66
C ARG A 114 -4.91 6.10 6.87
N THR A 115 -3.69 6.61 6.97
CA THR A 115 -2.72 6.22 7.99
C THR A 115 -3.24 6.45 9.41
N TRP A 116 -3.75 7.65 9.72
CA TRP A 116 -4.25 7.98 11.05
C TRP A 116 -5.49 7.17 11.48
N PRO A 117 -6.55 7.04 10.65
CA PRO A 117 -7.68 6.17 10.96
C PRO A 117 -7.26 4.71 11.21
N LEU A 118 -6.35 4.17 10.39
CA LEU A 118 -5.86 2.80 10.54
C LEU A 118 -5.04 2.61 11.81
N ILE A 119 -4.20 3.58 12.19
CA ILE A 119 -3.47 3.56 13.46
C ILE A 119 -4.45 3.59 14.64
N GLY A 120 -5.47 4.45 14.60
CA GLY A 120 -6.50 4.52 15.65
C GLY A 120 -7.26 3.19 15.81
N LEU A 121 -7.63 2.56 14.69
CA LEU A 121 -8.28 1.24 14.69
C LEU A 121 -7.36 0.16 15.25
N ALA A 122 -6.09 0.14 14.82
CA ALA A 122 -5.10 -0.82 15.29
C ALA A 122 -4.85 -0.71 16.80
N LEU A 123 -4.76 0.51 17.33
CA LEU A 123 -4.62 0.77 18.77
C LEU A 123 -5.87 0.33 19.54
N THR A 124 -7.06 0.63 19.03
CA THR A 124 -8.32 0.19 19.65
C THR A 124 -8.38 -1.33 19.73
N PHE A 125 -8.04 -2.02 18.63
CA PHE A 125 -8.00 -3.48 18.58
C PHE A 125 -6.96 -4.06 19.55
N ALA A 126 -5.77 -3.47 19.62
CA ALA A 126 -4.74 -3.85 20.58
C ALA A 126 -5.22 -3.74 22.03
N ILE A 127 -5.87 -2.62 22.38
CA ILE A 127 -6.44 -2.40 23.72
C ILE A 127 -7.46 -3.49 24.04
N VAL A 128 -8.38 -3.79 23.12
CA VAL A 128 -9.41 -4.84 23.30
C VAL A 128 -8.76 -6.21 23.51
N ILE A 129 -7.77 -6.58 22.69
CA ILE A 129 -7.04 -7.84 22.85
C ILE A 129 -6.39 -7.95 24.23
N VAL A 130 -5.69 -6.90 24.66
CA VAL A 130 -5.00 -6.90 25.95
C VAL A 130 -6.00 -6.92 27.10
N ALA A 131 -7.13 -6.23 26.99
CA ALA A 131 -8.18 -6.26 28.01
C ALA A 131 -8.80 -7.66 28.17
N VAL A 132 -9.10 -8.34 27.05
CA VAL A 132 -9.77 -9.66 27.05
C VAL A 132 -8.79 -10.80 27.37
N ALA A 133 -7.62 -10.81 26.73
CA ALA A 133 -6.65 -11.91 26.81
C ALA A 133 -5.48 -11.65 27.77
N ARG A 134 -5.39 -10.45 28.37
CA ARG A 134 -4.39 -10.07 29.39
C ARG A 134 -2.96 -10.34 28.91
N TRP A 135 -2.18 -11.08 29.69
CA TRP A 135 -0.82 -11.49 29.35
C TRP A 135 -0.72 -12.34 28.08
N ARG A 136 -1.75 -13.13 27.76
CA ARG A 136 -1.78 -13.91 26.51
C ARG A 136 -2.00 -12.98 25.31
N GLY A 137 -2.80 -11.92 25.49
CA GLY A 137 -3.01 -10.88 24.48
C GLY A 137 -1.73 -10.12 24.13
N LEU A 138 -0.95 -9.72 25.14
CA LEU A 138 0.32 -9.05 24.92
C LEU A 138 1.33 -9.93 24.15
N ARG A 139 1.42 -11.22 24.52
CA ARG A 139 2.25 -12.19 23.81
C ARG A 139 1.81 -12.40 22.37
N ALA A 140 0.50 -12.41 22.10
CA ALA A 140 -0.03 -12.48 20.75
C ALA A 140 0.38 -11.26 19.91
N MET A 141 0.36 -10.04 20.48
CA MET A 141 0.84 -8.85 19.77
C MET A 141 2.32 -8.94 19.40
N VAL A 142 3.17 -9.41 20.33
CA VAL A 142 4.58 -9.66 20.03
C VAL A 142 4.72 -10.72 18.92
N GLY A 143 3.85 -11.73 18.90
CA GLY A 143 3.80 -12.74 17.85
C GLY A 143 3.53 -12.15 16.47
N ILE A 144 2.62 -11.17 16.37
CA ILE A 144 2.35 -10.44 15.13
C ILE A 144 3.60 -9.67 14.67
N ILE A 145 4.29 -8.99 15.58
CA ILE A 145 5.53 -8.26 15.26
C ILE A 145 6.61 -9.22 14.74
N VAL A 146 6.79 -10.37 15.40
CA VAL A 146 7.75 -11.40 14.95
C VAL A 146 7.37 -11.93 13.58
N ALA A 147 6.09 -12.25 13.36
CA ALA A 147 5.59 -12.72 12.07
C ALA A 147 5.87 -11.71 10.96
N PHE A 148 5.51 -10.45 11.19
CA PHE A 148 5.77 -9.35 10.25
C PHE A 148 7.27 -9.15 9.99
N GLY A 149 8.10 -9.26 11.02
CA GLY A 149 9.57 -9.20 10.90
C GLY A 149 10.12 -10.29 9.99
N VAL A 150 9.67 -11.54 10.14
CA VAL A 150 10.07 -12.64 9.24
C VAL A 150 9.62 -12.35 7.80
N LEU A 151 8.42 -11.78 7.60
CA LEU A 151 7.96 -11.41 6.27
C LEU A 151 8.85 -10.34 5.62
N VAL A 152 9.13 -9.24 6.32
CA VAL A 152 9.84 -8.08 5.76
C VAL A 152 11.34 -8.30 5.64
N VAL A 153 11.96 -9.03 6.57
CA VAL A 153 13.42 -9.21 6.62
C VAL A 153 13.87 -10.47 5.87
N PHE A 154 13.03 -11.50 5.78
CA PHE A 154 13.40 -12.77 5.15
C PHE A 154 12.58 -13.08 3.91
N LEU A 155 11.25 -13.21 4.02
CA LEU A 155 10.42 -13.66 2.90
C LEU A 155 10.47 -12.69 1.72
N LEU A 156 10.19 -11.41 1.96
CA LEU A 156 10.12 -10.40 0.90
C LEU A 156 11.45 -10.23 0.18
N PRO A 157 12.61 -10.06 0.85
CA PRO A 157 13.91 -9.99 0.19
C PRO A 157 14.24 -11.25 -0.60
N ALA A 158 14.03 -12.44 -0.04
CA ALA A 158 14.33 -13.71 -0.72
C ALA A 158 13.53 -13.87 -2.03
N LEU A 159 12.24 -13.50 -2.03
CA LEU A 159 11.43 -13.50 -3.25
C LEU A 159 11.90 -12.43 -4.24
N ARG A 160 12.30 -11.26 -3.75
CA ARG A 160 12.89 -10.17 -4.55
C ARG A 160 14.17 -10.59 -5.25
N ASP A 161 14.98 -11.44 -4.61
CA ASP A 161 16.24 -11.96 -5.14
C ASP A 161 16.04 -13.17 -6.09
N GLY A 162 14.78 -13.55 -6.37
CA GLY A 162 14.44 -14.61 -7.31
C GLY A 162 14.54 -16.03 -6.73
N ALA A 163 14.59 -16.17 -5.40
CA ALA A 163 14.57 -17.48 -4.77
C ALA A 163 13.23 -18.22 -5.06
N PRO A 164 13.24 -19.56 -5.15
CA PRO A 164 12.04 -20.33 -5.44
C PRO A 164 10.97 -20.12 -4.36
N ALA A 165 9.76 -19.71 -4.79
CA ALA A 165 8.73 -19.23 -3.88
C ALA A 165 8.24 -20.29 -2.88
N VAL A 166 8.06 -21.54 -3.32
CA VAL A 166 7.54 -22.64 -2.50
C VAL A 166 8.43 -22.93 -1.29
N PRO A 167 9.73 -23.24 -1.43
CA PRO A 167 10.58 -23.53 -0.27
C PRO A 167 10.80 -22.31 0.63
N VAL A 168 10.89 -21.10 0.08
CA VAL A 168 11.06 -19.88 0.90
C VAL A 168 9.81 -19.63 1.74
N ALA A 169 8.61 -19.75 1.16
CA ALA A 169 7.35 -19.63 1.88
C ALA A 169 7.21 -20.72 2.96
N LEU A 170 7.68 -21.94 2.69
CA LEU A 170 7.68 -23.04 3.65
C LEU A 170 8.57 -22.75 4.87
N VAL A 171 9.79 -22.27 4.63
CA VAL A 171 10.72 -21.90 5.73
C VAL A 171 10.16 -20.72 6.53
N ALA A 172 9.66 -19.68 5.85
CA ALA A 172 9.09 -18.52 6.52
C ALA A 172 7.88 -18.90 7.37
N SER A 173 6.93 -19.67 6.82
CA SER A 173 5.74 -20.11 7.55
C SER A 173 6.08 -21.02 8.72
N ALA A 174 7.02 -21.97 8.58
CA ALA A 174 7.48 -22.82 9.66
C ALA A 174 8.14 -22.01 10.79
N ALA A 175 8.98 -21.03 10.46
CA ALA A 175 9.63 -20.16 11.43
C ALA A 175 8.62 -19.29 12.19
N ILE A 176 7.67 -18.68 11.47
CA ILE A 176 6.59 -17.88 12.08
C ILE A 176 5.75 -18.76 13.00
N LEU A 177 5.34 -19.93 12.53
CA LEU A 177 4.50 -20.87 13.27
C LEU A 177 5.18 -21.33 14.56
N TYR A 178 6.45 -21.72 14.48
CA TYR A 178 7.27 -22.06 15.64
C TYR A 178 7.28 -20.91 16.65
N ALA A 179 7.66 -19.71 16.21
CA ALA A 179 7.77 -18.55 17.09
C ALA A 179 6.43 -18.17 17.73
N VAL A 180 5.38 -18.03 16.93
CA VAL A 180 4.06 -17.56 17.37
C VAL A 180 3.38 -18.57 18.30
N ILE A 181 3.42 -19.88 17.99
CA ILE A 181 2.77 -20.89 18.84
C ILE A 181 3.41 -20.92 20.22
N TYR A 182 4.74 -21.00 20.30
CA TYR A 182 5.42 -21.03 21.59
C TYR A 182 5.29 -19.73 22.36
N LEU A 183 5.26 -18.58 21.68
CA LEU A 183 5.05 -17.30 22.33
C LEU A 183 3.62 -17.16 22.89
N ALA A 184 2.60 -17.53 22.11
CA ALA A 184 1.21 -17.37 22.51
C ALA A 184 0.78 -18.40 23.58
N HIS A 185 1.21 -19.65 23.44
CA HIS A 185 0.73 -20.77 24.25
C HIS A 185 1.75 -21.29 25.28
N GLY A 186 3.02 -20.85 25.20
CA GLY A 186 4.11 -21.36 26.02
C GLY A 186 4.63 -22.72 25.57
N VAL A 187 5.69 -23.18 26.23
CA VAL A 187 6.30 -24.48 25.99
C VAL A 187 5.54 -25.55 26.78
N SER A 188 4.97 -26.51 26.07
CA SER A 188 4.28 -27.66 26.65
C SER A 188 4.23 -28.82 25.66
N LEU A 189 4.07 -30.06 26.13
CA LEU A 189 3.91 -31.22 25.24
C LEU A 189 2.71 -31.05 24.28
N ARG A 190 1.64 -30.40 24.74
CA ARG A 190 0.46 -30.12 23.93
C ARG A 190 0.78 -29.14 22.80
N THR A 191 1.54 -28.08 23.07
CA THR A 191 1.90 -27.08 22.05
C THR A 191 2.92 -27.64 21.06
N SER A 192 3.87 -28.46 21.50
CA SER A 192 4.79 -29.17 20.62
C SER A 192 4.08 -30.19 19.72
N ALA A 193 3.10 -30.94 20.25
CA ALA A 193 2.30 -31.86 19.45
C ALA A 193 1.46 -31.13 18.39
N ALA A 194 0.82 -30.01 18.78
CA ALA A 194 0.09 -29.16 17.84
C ALA A 194 1.01 -28.62 16.74
N LEU A 195 2.19 -28.12 17.11
CA LEU A 195 3.19 -27.61 16.17
C LEU A 195 3.61 -28.69 15.16
N LEU A 196 3.95 -29.89 15.62
CA LEU A 196 4.34 -31.01 14.75
C LEU A 196 3.22 -31.36 13.76
N GLY A 197 1.97 -31.39 14.22
CA GLY A 197 0.80 -31.61 13.36
C GLY A 197 0.70 -30.55 12.27
N THR A 198 0.83 -29.27 12.64
CA THR A 198 0.77 -28.15 11.67
C THR A 198 1.95 -28.11 10.71
N LEU A 199 3.17 -28.46 11.15
CA LEU A 199 4.35 -28.57 10.28
C LEU A 199 4.23 -29.73 9.31
N THR A 200 3.70 -30.87 9.77
CA THR A 200 3.42 -32.02 8.91
C THR A 200 2.39 -31.67 7.84
N ALA A 201 1.30 -30.99 8.22
CA ALA A 201 0.28 -30.52 7.29
C ALA A 201 0.87 -29.54 6.25
N LEU A 202 1.76 -28.63 6.68
CA LEU A 202 2.48 -27.71 5.80
C LEU A 202 3.36 -28.44 4.77
N LEU A 203 4.12 -29.46 5.22
CA LEU A 203 4.95 -30.28 4.32
C LEU A 203 4.10 -31.05 3.31
N LEU A 204 2.99 -31.64 3.75
CA LEU A 204 2.06 -32.36 2.88
C LEU A 204 1.44 -31.41 1.85
N ALA A 205 0.98 -30.23 2.26
CA ALA A 205 0.42 -29.22 1.37
C ALA A 205 1.46 -28.75 0.33
N ALA A 206 2.70 -28.51 0.75
CA ALA A 206 3.77 -28.12 -0.15
C ALA A 206 4.11 -29.24 -1.16
N GLY A 207 4.15 -30.50 -0.71
CA GLY A 207 4.38 -31.64 -1.59
C GLY A 207 3.26 -31.84 -2.61
N LEU A 208 1.99 -31.72 -2.18
CA LEU A 208 0.83 -31.77 -3.07
C LEU A 208 0.83 -30.61 -4.07
N SER A 209 1.16 -29.41 -3.62
CA SER A 209 1.29 -28.23 -4.49
C SER A 209 2.37 -28.43 -5.54
N TRP A 210 3.55 -28.93 -5.14
CA TRP A 210 4.64 -29.21 -6.06
C TRP A 210 4.25 -30.27 -7.10
N GLY A 211 3.62 -31.36 -6.65
CA GLY A 211 3.11 -32.40 -7.56
C GLY A 211 2.07 -31.87 -8.55
N ALA A 212 1.15 -31.01 -8.08
CA ALA A 212 0.14 -30.40 -8.95
C ALA A 212 0.77 -29.46 -9.99
N ILE A 213 1.77 -28.66 -9.61
CA ILE A 213 2.50 -27.76 -10.53
C ILE A 213 3.19 -28.57 -11.63
N GLU A 214 3.90 -29.64 -11.25
CA GLU A 214 4.60 -30.51 -12.20
C GLU A 214 3.62 -31.22 -13.17
N LEU A 215 2.51 -31.75 -12.63
CA LEU A 215 1.48 -32.44 -13.41
C LEU A 215 0.70 -31.52 -14.36
N ALA A 216 0.50 -30.27 -13.96
CA ALA A 216 -0.24 -29.28 -14.74
C ALA A 216 0.65 -28.46 -15.70
N HIS A 217 1.98 -28.62 -15.65
CA HIS A 217 2.94 -27.79 -16.37
C HIS A 217 2.72 -26.28 -16.15
N LEU A 218 2.48 -25.90 -14.89
CA LEU A 218 2.47 -24.50 -14.44
C LEU A 218 3.87 -24.08 -13.96
#